data_AF-A0A2M8ERQ4-F1
#
_entry.id   AF-A0A2M8ERQ4-F1
#
_cell.length_a   1.000
_cell.length_b   1.000
_cell.length_c   1.000
_cell.angle_alpha   90.00
_cell.angle_beta   90.00
_cell.angle_gamma   90.00
#
_symmetry.space_group_name_H-M   'P 1'
#
loop_
_entity.id
_entity.type
_entity.pdbx_description
1 polymer ?
#
loop_
_entity_poly.entity_id
_entity_poly.type
_entity_poly.pdbx_seq_one_letter_code
_entity_poly.pdbx_strand_id
1 'polypeptide(L)'
;MAEKFERTKPHVNVGTIGHVDHGKTTLTAALLHVLNLAGNKVKLEGINDIDNAPEEKTRGITIALHHSEYETPKRHYAHIDAPGHADYIKNMITGAAQMDGAVLVVSATDGAMPQTREHILLARQVGVPAIVVFLNKIDIVDDKELVDLVEAEIRELLTKYEYPGDKTPIIRGSALKALEAKSVDDEWAKPILELAKQIDEYIPEPVREIDKPFLMPIEDIFSIEGRGTVVTGRIERGKIKINEEIEVVGLKDTRKTVVTGIEMFNKSLDEGIAGDNAGILLRGLKKEDVERGQVLAKPGSITPHTDFEGEVYVLTKEEGGRHTPFFSGYKPQFYIRTTDVTGNVTLPEGTEMVIPGDTITFKVALLAPVALEMKSRFAVREGGKTIGSGVVTKIIK
;
A
#
# COMPACT_ATOMS: atom_id res chain seq x y z
N MET A 1 -5.49 -7.71 29.53
CA MET A 1 -5.41 -6.36 28.92
C MET A 1 -4.32 -6.41 27.88
N ALA A 2 -4.51 -5.79 26.72
CA ALA A 2 -3.46 -5.70 25.71
C ALA A 2 -2.22 -5.00 26.31
N GLU A 3 -1.02 -5.39 25.90
CA GLU A 3 0.22 -4.67 26.23
C GLU A 3 0.11 -3.22 25.71
N LYS A 4 0.69 -2.25 26.40
CA LYS A 4 0.67 -0.85 25.94
C LYS A 4 1.73 -0.64 24.87
N PHE A 5 1.39 0.00 23.76
CA PHE A 5 2.38 0.35 22.75
C PHE A 5 3.23 1.53 23.24
N GLU A 6 4.55 1.35 23.28
CA GLU A 6 5.51 2.40 23.67
C GLU A 6 6.16 3.03 22.43
N ARG A 7 5.93 4.33 22.22
CA ARG A 7 6.52 5.10 21.12
C ARG A 7 7.96 5.51 21.43
N THR A 8 8.89 4.56 21.37
CA THR A 8 10.32 4.78 21.66
C THR A 8 11.16 5.10 20.43
N LYS A 9 10.69 4.73 19.23
CA LYS A 9 11.38 4.92 17.94
C LYS A 9 10.45 5.54 16.90
N PRO A 10 10.98 6.24 15.88
CA PRO A 10 10.17 6.69 14.75
C PRO A 10 9.47 5.51 14.06
N HIS A 11 8.20 5.70 13.70
CA HIS A 11 7.38 4.69 13.05
C HIS A 11 7.31 4.90 11.53
N VAL A 12 7.70 3.87 10.77
CA VAL A 12 7.70 3.88 9.30
C VAL A 12 6.92 2.69 8.76
N ASN A 13 6.05 2.96 7.79
CA ASN A 13 5.33 1.92 7.08
C ASN A 13 6.13 1.51 5.85
N VAL A 14 6.44 0.24 5.73
CA VAL A 14 7.08 -0.32 4.53
C VAL A 14 6.29 -1.50 4.02
N GLY A 15 6.60 -2.00 2.84
CA GLY A 15 5.94 -3.21 2.36
C GLY A 15 6.59 -3.79 1.12
N THR A 16 6.36 -5.08 0.90
CA THR A 16 6.86 -5.81 -0.27
C THR A 16 5.89 -5.68 -1.44
N ILE A 17 6.42 -5.30 -2.60
CA ILE A 17 5.71 -5.25 -3.88
C ILE A 17 6.51 -5.99 -4.94
N GLY A 18 5.86 -6.39 -6.03
CA GLY A 18 6.50 -7.11 -7.14
C GLY A 18 5.62 -8.22 -7.68
N HIS A 19 6.08 -8.84 -8.76
CA HIS A 19 5.36 -9.88 -9.47
C HIS A 19 5.04 -11.10 -8.61
N VAL A 20 4.03 -11.88 -9.04
CA VAL A 20 3.71 -13.18 -8.43
C VAL A 20 4.94 -14.09 -8.43
N ASP A 21 5.08 -14.93 -7.41
CA ASP A 21 6.18 -15.90 -7.25
C ASP A 21 7.61 -15.35 -7.17
N HIS A 22 7.81 -14.03 -7.14
CA HIS A 22 9.13 -13.43 -6.91
C HIS A 22 9.61 -13.56 -5.45
N GLY A 23 8.77 -14.06 -4.53
CA GLY A 23 9.13 -14.37 -3.15
C GLY A 23 8.95 -13.22 -2.14
N LYS A 24 7.90 -12.39 -2.31
CA LYS A 24 7.55 -11.30 -1.38
C LYS A 24 7.33 -11.80 0.05
N THR A 25 6.41 -12.73 0.22
CA THR A 25 6.08 -13.33 1.52
C THR A 25 7.24 -14.06 2.16
N THR A 26 8.03 -14.78 1.34
CA THR A 26 9.28 -15.42 1.81
C THR A 26 10.29 -14.38 2.30
N LEU A 27 10.42 -13.25 1.61
CA LEU A 27 11.29 -12.16 2.03
C LEU A 27 10.80 -11.52 3.33
N THR A 28 9.50 -11.31 3.49
CA THR A 28 8.89 -10.82 4.72
C THR A 28 9.21 -11.75 5.89
N ALA A 29 8.97 -13.05 5.75
CA ALA A 29 9.32 -14.04 6.78
C ALA A 29 10.83 -14.08 7.08
N ALA A 30 11.68 -14.02 6.04
CA ALA A 30 13.14 -14.00 6.19
C ALA A 30 13.64 -12.75 6.93
N LEU A 31 13.04 -11.59 6.66
CA LEU A 31 13.34 -10.34 7.35
C LEU A 31 13.05 -10.45 8.85
N LEU A 32 11.88 -10.97 9.21
CA LEU A 32 11.51 -11.21 10.60
C LEU A 32 12.48 -12.19 11.28
N HIS A 33 12.77 -13.31 10.62
CA HIS A 33 13.65 -14.36 11.14
C HIS A 33 15.07 -13.85 11.39
N VAL A 34 15.68 -13.20 10.40
CA VAL A 34 17.07 -12.72 10.49
C VAL A 34 17.19 -11.55 11.49
N LEU A 35 16.22 -10.63 11.55
CA LEU A 35 16.23 -9.56 12.54
C LEU A 35 16.11 -10.11 13.97
N ASN A 36 15.34 -11.18 14.17
CA ASN A 36 15.27 -11.90 15.44
C ASN A 36 16.58 -12.60 15.77
N LEU A 37 17.25 -13.26 14.81
CA LEU A 37 18.60 -13.82 15.00
C LEU A 37 19.62 -12.74 15.40
N ALA A 38 19.48 -11.53 14.88
CA ALA A 38 20.28 -10.37 15.25
C ALA A 38 19.89 -9.74 16.61
N GLY A 39 18.90 -10.29 17.32
CA GLY A 39 18.49 -9.86 18.65
C GLY A 39 17.55 -8.64 18.68
N ASN A 40 16.93 -8.27 17.57
CA ASN A 40 15.94 -7.18 17.53
C ASN A 40 14.57 -7.66 18.03
N LYS A 41 13.71 -6.73 18.48
CA LYS A 41 12.32 -7.04 18.83
C LYS A 41 11.52 -7.28 17.55
N VAL A 42 11.00 -8.48 17.39
CA VAL A 42 10.26 -8.91 16.20
C VAL A 42 9.09 -9.77 16.64
N LYS A 43 7.94 -9.62 15.97
CA LYS A 43 6.89 -10.64 16.02
C LYS A 43 7.23 -11.69 14.96
N LEU A 44 7.79 -12.83 15.38
CA LEU A 44 8.14 -13.91 14.47
C LEU A 44 6.90 -14.50 13.80
N GLU A 45 6.92 -14.55 12.48
CA GLU A 45 5.87 -15.11 11.63
C GLU A 45 6.54 -15.86 10.48
N GLY A 46 6.09 -17.09 10.23
CA GLY A 46 6.50 -17.85 9.04
C GLY A 46 5.63 -17.54 7.84
N ILE A 47 5.95 -18.15 6.69
CA ILE A 47 5.18 -17.98 5.44
C ILE A 47 3.70 -18.31 5.66
N ASN A 48 3.39 -19.40 6.38
CA ASN A 48 2.01 -19.84 6.63
C ASN A 48 1.23 -18.98 7.64
N ASP A 49 1.93 -18.12 8.39
CA ASP A 49 1.33 -17.17 9.33
C ASP A 49 0.98 -15.86 8.60
N ILE A 50 1.77 -15.51 7.57
CA ILE A 50 1.55 -14.37 6.69
C ILE A 50 0.46 -14.70 5.66
N ASP A 51 0.64 -15.75 4.85
CA ASP A 51 -0.37 -16.31 3.94
C ASP A 51 -1.31 -17.25 4.71
N ASN A 52 -2.07 -16.70 5.66
CA ASN A 52 -2.85 -17.49 6.60
C ASN A 52 -4.24 -17.89 6.10
N ALA A 53 -4.77 -17.22 5.07
CA ALA A 53 -6.14 -17.49 4.62
C ALA A 53 -6.23 -18.89 3.97
N PRO A 54 -7.35 -19.63 4.16
CA PRO A 54 -7.50 -20.96 3.58
C PRO A 54 -7.33 -21.00 2.05
N GLU A 55 -7.76 -19.94 1.37
CA GLU A 55 -7.62 -19.80 -0.08
C GLU A 55 -6.17 -19.57 -0.50
N GLU A 56 -5.40 -18.78 0.26
CA GLU A 56 -3.98 -18.52 0.03
C GLU A 56 -3.16 -19.79 0.16
N LYS A 57 -3.40 -20.58 1.22
CA LYS A 57 -2.74 -21.88 1.44
C LYS A 57 -3.01 -22.89 0.33
N THR A 58 -4.21 -22.84 -0.26
CA THR A 58 -4.60 -23.77 -1.32
C THR A 58 -4.01 -23.35 -2.67
N ARG A 59 -3.97 -22.04 -2.95
CA ARG A 59 -3.50 -21.50 -4.23
C ARG A 59 -2.01 -21.19 -4.27
N GLY A 60 -1.34 -21.11 -3.11
CA GLY A 60 0.07 -20.75 -3.00
C GLY A 60 0.38 -19.31 -3.39
N ILE A 61 -0.61 -18.40 -3.29
CA ILE A 61 -0.47 -16.99 -3.62
C ILE A 61 -1.09 -16.12 -2.53
N THR A 62 -0.45 -15.01 -2.22
CA THR A 62 -1.02 -13.95 -1.36
C THR A 62 -2.22 -13.31 -2.02
N ILE A 63 -3.31 -13.16 -1.28
CA ILE A 63 -4.59 -12.61 -1.71
C ILE A 63 -4.91 -11.36 -0.89
N ALA A 64 -4.83 -11.47 0.43
CA ALA A 64 -5.05 -10.39 1.37
C ALA A 64 -3.76 -9.63 1.67
N LEU A 65 -3.88 -8.43 2.24
CA LEU A 65 -2.74 -7.73 2.81
C LEU A 65 -2.45 -8.34 4.18
N HIS A 66 -1.17 -8.57 4.50
CA HIS A 66 -0.73 -8.95 5.83
C HIS A 66 0.16 -7.88 6.43
N HIS A 67 0.02 -7.62 7.72
CA HIS A 67 0.76 -6.59 8.45
C HIS A 67 1.65 -7.24 9.52
N SER A 68 2.97 -7.22 9.31
CA SER A 68 3.97 -7.72 10.25
C SER A 68 4.64 -6.57 11.03
N GLU A 69 5.04 -6.85 12.27
CA GLU A 69 5.69 -5.88 13.18
C GLU A 69 7.14 -6.29 13.46
N TYR A 70 8.08 -5.36 13.24
CA TYR A 70 9.47 -5.49 13.66
C TYR A 70 10.11 -4.13 13.93
N GLU A 71 11.29 -4.15 14.53
CA GLU A 71 12.10 -2.95 14.69
C GLU A 71 13.57 -3.21 14.35
N THR A 72 14.25 -2.13 13.98
CA THR A 72 15.71 -2.04 13.95
C THR A 72 16.17 -1.24 15.17
N PRO A 73 17.48 -1.07 15.40
CA PRO A 73 17.95 -0.14 16.41
C PRO A 73 17.50 1.31 16.17
N LYS A 74 17.22 1.69 14.91
CA LYS A 74 16.86 3.07 14.53
C LYS A 74 15.35 3.31 14.55
N ARG A 75 14.53 2.37 14.07
CA ARG A 75 13.11 2.61 13.74
C ARG A 75 12.22 1.43 14.11
N HIS A 76 10.93 1.72 14.26
CA HIS A 76 9.87 0.73 14.35
C HIS A 76 9.14 0.64 13.01
N TYR A 77 8.84 -0.58 12.57
CA TYR A 77 8.24 -0.83 11.27
C TYR A 77 6.90 -1.55 11.38
N ALA A 78 5.96 -1.07 10.57
CA ALA A 78 4.85 -1.88 10.09
C ALA A 78 5.18 -2.32 8.66
N HIS A 79 5.14 -3.60 8.40
CA HIS A 79 5.47 -4.17 7.10
C HIS A 79 4.24 -4.78 6.45
N ILE A 80 3.88 -4.26 5.28
CA ILE A 80 2.71 -4.66 4.52
C ILE A 80 3.15 -5.62 3.42
N ASP A 81 2.81 -6.90 3.55
CA ASP A 81 3.02 -7.88 2.47
C ASP A 81 1.87 -7.77 1.46
N ALA A 82 2.17 -7.32 0.25
CA ALA A 82 1.16 -7.05 -0.77
C ALA A 82 1.11 -8.13 -1.86
N PRO A 83 -0.09 -8.47 -2.38
CA PRO A 83 -0.23 -9.52 -3.39
C PRO A 83 0.38 -9.10 -4.73
N GLY A 84 0.97 -10.06 -5.45
CA GLY A 84 1.61 -9.84 -6.76
C GLY A 84 0.83 -10.35 -7.97
N HIS A 85 -0.30 -11.03 -7.75
CA HIS A 85 -1.11 -11.57 -8.83
C HIS A 85 -2.00 -10.47 -9.43
N ALA A 86 -2.20 -10.50 -10.75
CA ALA A 86 -2.95 -9.47 -11.47
C ALA A 86 -4.39 -9.33 -10.97
N ASP A 87 -5.02 -10.41 -10.49
CA ASP A 87 -6.39 -10.37 -10.00
C ASP A 87 -6.55 -9.65 -8.64
N TYR A 88 -5.49 -9.60 -7.83
CA TYR A 88 -5.52 -9.05 -6.46
C TYR A 88 -4.81 -7.70 -6.34
N ILE A 89 -4.46 -7.11 -7.47
CA ILE A 89 -3.91 -5.78 -7.63
C ILE A 89 -4.69 -4.66 -6.90
N LYS A 90 -6.00 -4.81 -6.67
CA LYS A 90 -6.79 -3.87 -5.87
C LYS A 90 -6.27 -3.78 -4.43
N ASN A 91 -5.93 -4.92 -3.85
CA ASN A 91 -5.37 -5.02 -2.51
C ASN A 91 -3.96 -4.44 -2.50
N MET A 92 -3.15 -4.70 -3.55
CA MET A 92 -1.83 -4.07 -3.67
C MET A 92 -1.90 -2.53 -3.67
N ILE A 93 -2.81 -1.92 -4.45
CA ILE A 93 -3.01 -0.45 -4.45
C ILE A 93 -3.33 0.07 -3.05
N THR A 94 -4.19 -0.66 -2.34
CA THR A 94 -4.60 -0.30 -0.97
C THR A 94 -3.43 -0.41 0.02
N GLY A 95 -2.58 -1.42 -0.12
CA GLY A 95 -1.38 -1.59 0.71
C GLY A 95 -0.32 -0.55 0.38
N ALA A 96 -0.04 -0.32 -0.91
CA ALA A 96 0.95 0.65 -1.36
C ALA A 96 0.62 2.09 -0.94
N ALA A 97 -0.66 2.46 -0.91
CA ALA A 97 -1.11 3.76 -0.42
C ALA A 97 -0.75 4.01 1.06
N GLN A 98 -0.40 2.95 1.80
CA GLN A 98 0.01 3.02 3.19
C GLN A 98 1.52 2.96 3.38
N MET A 99 2.32 2.79 2.33
CA MET A 99 3.77 2.66 2.42
C MET A 99 4.46 4.03 2.40
N ASP A 100 5.34 4.28 3.37
CA ASP A 100 6.30 5.39 3.36
C ASP A 100 7.57 5.04 2.56
N GLY A 101 7.73 3.76 2.20
CA GLY A 101 8.68 3.27 1.21
C GLY A 101 8.38 1.81 0.90
N ALA A 102 8.73 1.34 -0.29
CA ALA A 102 8.44 -0.04 -0.69
C ALA A 102 9.73 -0.85 -0.93
N VAL A 103 9.64 -2.16 -0.69
CA VAL A 103 10.66 -3.14 -1.08
C VAL A 103 10.17 -3.82 -2.35
N LEU A 104 10.78 -3.50 -3.49
CA LEU A 104 10.49 -4.16 -4.76
C LEU A 104 11.25 -5.48 -4.83
N VAL A 105 10.51 -6.59 -4.87
CA VAL A 105 11.08 -7.94 -4.97
C VAL A 105 11.08 -8.39 -6.42
N VAL A 106 12.27 -8.65 -6.95
CA VAL A 106 12.47 -9.12 -8.33
C VAL A 106 13.21 -10.44 -8.31
N SER A 107 12.71 -11.44 -9.03
CA SER A 107 13.39 -12.72 -9.19
C SER A 107 14.56 -12.59 -10.17
N ALA A 108 15.76 -13.00 -9.78
CA ALA A 108 16.93 -12.98 -10.65
C ALA A 108 16.82 -13.95 -11.83
N THR A 109 15.96 -14.98 -11.74
CA THR A 109 15.70 -15.92 -12.85
C THR A 109 14.75 -15.33 -13.90
N ASP A 110 13.79 -14.51 -13.46
CA ASP A 110 12.66 -14.09 -14.29
C ASP A 110 12.83 -12.64 -14.80
N GLY A 111 13.61 -11.83 -14.08
CA GLY A 111 13.81 -10.42 -14.40
C GLY A 111 12.55 -9.56 -14.18
N ALA A 112 12.47 -8.41 -14.85
CA ALA A 112 11.33 -7.54 -14.70
C ALA A 112 10.11 -8.09 -15.47
N MET A 113 9.12 -8.58 -14.72
CA MET A 113 7.84 -9.09 -15.24
C MET A 113 6.74 -7.98 -15.33
N PRO A 114 5.59 -8.20 -16.01
CA PRO A 114 4.57 -7.16 -16.20
C PRO A 114 4.11 -6.46 -14.92
N GLN A 115 3.83 -7.23 -13.85
CA GLN A 115 3.41 -6.70 -12.56
C GLN A 115 4.54 -5.97 -11.84
N THR A 116 5.82 -6.26 -12.13
CA THR A 116 6.95 -5.45 -11.64
C THR A 116 6.80 -4.01 -12.16
N ARG A 117 6.51 -3.86 -13.46
CA ARG A 117 6.28 -2.55 -14.10
C ARG A 117 5.03 -1.87 -13.54
N GLU A 118 3.93 -2.62 -13.44
CA GLU A 118 2.66 -2.10 -12.93
C GLU A 118 2.77 -1.67 -11.47
N HIS A 119 3.48 -2.42 -10.62
CA HIS A 119 3.64 -2.09 -9.20
C HIS A 119 4.51 -0.86 -8.97
N ILE A 120 5.61 -0.68 -9.72
CA ILE A 120 6.43 0.55 -9.61
C ILE A 120 5.60 1.77 -9.99
N LEU A 121 4.86 1.66 -11.10
CA LEU A 121 3.98 2.72 -11.56
C LEU A 121 2.90 3.03 -10.51
N LEU A 122 2.17 2.03 -10.04
CA LEU A 122 1.13 2.22 -9.03
C LEU A 122 1.68 2.77 -7.72
N ALA A 123 2.83 2.29 -7.25
CA ALA A 123 3.50 2.82 -6.06
C ALA A 123 3.79 4.32 -6.21
N ARG A 124 4.30 4.74 -7.38
CA ARG A 124 4.51 6.17 -7.69
C ARG A 124 3.19 6.95 -7.63
N GLN A 125 2.13 6.39 -8.21
CA GLN A 125 0.83 7.07 -8.30
C GLN A 125 0.11 7.21 -6.97
N VAL A 126 0.23 6.23 -6.07
CA VAL A 126 -0.29 6.33 -4.70
C VAL A 126 0.65 7.09 -3.76
N GLY A 127 1.78 7.59 -4.26
CA GLY A 127 2.66 8.52 -3.54
C GLY A 127 3.75 7.87 -2.69
N VAL A 128 4.13 6.62 -2.97
CA VAL A 128 5.30 6.00 -2.33
C VAL A 128 6.56 6.79 -2.71
N PRO A 129 7.32 7.35 -1.75
CA PRO A 129 8.40 8.29 -2.07
C PRO A 129 9.73 7.60 -2.42
N ALA A 130 9.95 6.38 -1.95
CA ALA A 130 11.20 5.64 -2.13
C ALA A 130 10.96 4.14 -2.31
N ILE A 131 11.78 3.52 -3.15
CA ILE A 131 11.81 2.07 -3.37
C ILE A 131 13.23 1.57 -3.07
N VAL A 132 13.34 0.49 -2.30
CA VAL A 132 14.55 -0.33 -2.18
C VAL A 132 14.29 -1.64 -2.94
N VAL A 133 15.27 -2.18 -3.65
CA VAL A 133 15.08 -3.41 -4.44
C VAL A 133 15.77 -4.57 -3.74
N PHE A 134 15.08 -5.70 -3.68
CA PHE A 134 15.66 -6.99 -3.34
C PHE A 134 15.62 -7.91 -4.57
N LEU A 135 16.79 -8.13 -5.18
CA LEU A 135 16.98 -9.08 -6.27
C LEU A 135 17.14 -10.48 -5.67
N ASN A 136 16.02 -11.20 -5.64
CA ASN A 136 15.83 -12.47 -4.96
C ASN A 136 16.23 -13.66 -5.83
N LYS A 137 16.30 -14.84 -5.20
CA LYS A 137 16.58 -16.14 -5.86
C LYS A 137 17.93 -16.22 -6.56
N ILE A 138 18.94 -15.48 -6.10
CA ILE A 138 20.28 -15.58 -6.68
C ILE A 138 20.95 -16.94 -6.41
N ASP A 139 20.44 -17.72 -5.46
CA ASP A 139 20.95 -19.05 -5.10
C ASP A 139 20.74 -20.10 -6.20
N ILE A 140 19.83 -19.84 -7.14
CA ILE A 140 19.52 -20.73 -8.27
C ILE A 140 19.96 -20.14 -9.63
N VAL A 141 20.75 -19.06 -9.62
CA VAL A 141 21.30 -18.43 -10.83
C VAL A 141 22.81 -18.63 -10.86
N ASP A 142 23.28 -19.50 -11.77
CA ASP A 142 24.71 -19.79 -11.94
C ASP A 142 25.45 -18.66 -12.69
N ASP A 143 24.77 -17.98 -13.61
CA ASP A 143 25.34 -16.94 -14.45
C ASP A 143 25.25 -15.55 -13.79
N LYS A 144 26.41 -15.01 -13.40
CA LYS A 144 26.49 -13.68 -12.79
C LYS A 144 26.18 -12.55 -13.77
N GLU A 145 26.46 -12.73 -15.05
CA GLU A 145 26.18 -11.70 -16.07
C GLU A 145 24.68 -11.50 -16.25
N LEU A 146 23.89 -12.57 -16.13
CA LEU A 146 22.42 -12.48 -16.11
C LEU A 146 21.92 -11.63 -14.94
N VAL A 147 22.48 -11.81 -13.74
CA VAL A 147 22.10 -11.03 -12.56
C VAL A 147 22.42 -9.54 -12.75
N ASP A 148 23.58 -9.23 -13.33
CA ASP A 148 23.97 -7.86 -13.67
C ASP A 148 23.04 -7.23 -14.71
N LEU A 149 22.64 -8.00 -15.73
CA LEU A 149 21.69 -7.56 -16.75
C LEU A 149 20.31 -7.25 -16.16
N VAL A 150 19.80 -8.14 -15.29
CA VAL A 150 18.52 -7.93 -14.60
C VAL A 150 18.58 -6.69 -13.71
N GLU A 151 19.70 -6.47 -13.00
CA GLU A 151 19.88 -5.26 -12.21
C GLU A 151 19.81 -4.00 -13.09
N ALA A 152 20.49 -4.00 -14.24
CA ALA A 152 20.45 -2.87 -15.18
C ALA A 152 19.02 -2.59 -15.68
N GLU A 153 18.26 -3.63 -16.05
CA GLU A 153 16.85 -3.50 -16.46
C GLU A 153 15.99 -2.87 -15.35
N ILE A 154 16.17 -3.28 -14.09
CA ILE A 154 15.43 -2.73 -12.95
C ILE A 154 15.76 -1.24 -12.77
N ARG A 155 17.02 -0.83 -12.91
CA ARG A 155 17.42 0.58 -12.79
C ARG A 155 16.77 1.43 -13.88
N GLU A 156 16.78 0.97 -15.13
CA GLU A 156 16.10 1.65 -16.24
C GLU A 156 14.60 1.79 -15.98
N LEU A 157 13.97 0.73 -15.46
CA LEU A 157 12.54 0.74 -15.16
C LEU A 157 12.17 1.70 -14.03
N LEU A 158 12.99 1.78 -12.97
CA LEU A 158 12.83 2.75 -11.90
C LEU A 158 12.95 4.19 -12.44
N THR A 159 13.97 4.46 -13.26
CA THR A 159 14.18 5.76 -13.90
C THR A 159 13.01 6.14 -14.81
N LYS A 160 12.48 5.19 -15.60
CA LYS A 160 11.31 5.40 -16.45
C LYS A 160 10.09 5.89 -15.66
N TYR A 161 9.88 5.38 -14.44
CA TYR A 161 8.77 5.76 -13.57
C TYR A 161 9.16 6.77 -12.49
N GLU A 162 10.16 7.60 -12.78
CA GLU A 162 10.56 8.76 -11.97
C GLU A 162 11.09 8.44 -10.56
N TYR A 163 11.55 7.20 -10.33
CA TYR A 163 12.41 6.89 -9.20
C TYR A 163 13.89 7.04 -9.61
N PRO A 164 14.79 7.35 -8.66
CA PRO A 164 16.21 7.53 -8.98
C PRO A 164 16.93 6.18 -9.15
N GLY A 165 16.72 5.51 -10.29
CA GLY A 165 17.22 4.16 -10.57
C GLY A 165 18.72 3.97 -10.32
N ASP A 166 19.55 4.96 -10.63
CA ASP A 166 21.01 4.91 -10.39
C ASP A 166 21.41 4.97 -8.92
N LYS A 167 20.54 5.51 -8.05
CA LYS A 167 20.82 5.69 -6.60
C LYS A 167 20.07 4.69 -5.73
N THR A 168 19.02 4.07 -6.26
CA THR A 168 18.24 3.08 -5.54
C THR A 168 19.13 1.90 -5.12
N PRO A 169 19.15 1.55 -3.82
CA PRO A 169 19.85 0.36 -3.35
C PRO A 169 19.21 -0.89 -3.93
N ILE A 170 20.05 -1.77 -4.50
CA ILE A 170 19.66 -3.08 -5.01
C ILE A 170 20.47 -4.12 -4.25
N ILE A 171 19.78 -4.90 -3.44
CA ILE A 171 20.38 -5.94 -2.60
C ILE A 171 20.14 -7.28 -3.28
N ARG A 172 21.22 -8.03 -3.52
CA ARG A 172 21.17 -9.36 -4.12
C ARG A 172 21.16 -10.42 -3.01
N GLY A 173 20.21 -11.34 -3.04
CA GLY A 173 20.13 -12.38 -2.02
C GLY A 173 19.15 -13.50 -2.33
N SER A 174 19.00 -14.40 -1.37
CA SER A 174 18.00 -15.46 -1.39
C SER A 174 17.19 -15.40 -0.11
N ALA A 175 15.93 -14.97 -0.22
CA ALA A 175 15.01 -14.95 0.91
C ALA A 175 14.79 -16.35 1.48
N LEU A 176 14.74 -17.37 0.62
CA LEU A 176 14.53 -18.76 1.05
C LEU A 176 15.71 -19.25 1.90
N LYS A 177 16.95 -19.09 1.41
CA LYS A 177 18.14 -19.48 2.16
C LYS A 177 18.32 -18.65 3.44
N ALA A 178 17.97 -17.38 3.41
CA ALA A 178 18.00 -16.53 4.59
C ALA A 178 16.99 -16.96 5.66
N LEU A 179 15.82 -17.46 5.26
CA LEU A 179 14.84 -18.05 6.18
C LEU A 179 15.31 -19.38 6.78
N GLU A 180 16.13 -20.14 6.05
CA GLU A 180 16.77 -21.38 6.52
C GLU A 180 18.00 -21.13 7.42
N ALA A 181 18.49 -19.89 7.47
CA ALA A 181 19.70 -19.53 8.21
C ALA A 181 19.54 -19.81 9.71
N LYS A 182 20.62 -20.28 10.34
CA LYS A 182 20.64 -20.61 11.79
C LYS A 182 21.43 -19.61 12.61
N SER A 183 22.16 -18.72 11.96
CA SER A 183 22.99 -17.68 12.59
C SER A 183 22.93 -16.41 11.77
N VAL A 184 23.13 -15.27 12.44
CA VAL A 184 23.29 -13.95 11.82
C VAL A 184 24.53 -13.88 10.91
N ASP A 185 25.53 -14.75 11.14
CA ASP A 185 26.77 -14.81 10.37
C ASP A 185 26.64 -15.58 9.04
N ASP A 186 25.51 -16.25 8.83
CA ASP A 186 25.20 -16.97 7.60
C ASP A 186 25.30 -16.04 6.39
N GLU A 187 25.87 -16.52 5.29
CA GLU A 187 26.06 -15.71 4.09
C GLU A 187 24.73 -15.20 3.53
N TRP A 188 23.63 -15.94 3.72
CA TRP A 188 22.30 -15.57 3.26
C TRP A 188 21.55 -14.65 4.23
N ALA A 189 21.96 -14.60 5.51
CA ALA A 189 21.44 -13.62 6.46
C ALA A 189 21.96 -12.21 6.18
N LYS A 190 23.20 -12.08 5.67
CA LYS A 190 23.84 -10.77 5.41
C LYS A 190 23.06 -9.88 4.44
N PRO A 191 22.56 -10.35 3.28
CA PRO A 191 21.68 -9.55 2.43
C PRO A 191 20.43 -9.02 3.14
N ILE A 192 19.83 -9.78 4.05
CA ILE A 192 18.65 -9.33 4.79
C ILE A 192 18.99 -8.22 5.79
N LEU A 193 20.15 -8.32 6.46
CA LEU A 193 20.65 -7.26 7.34
C LEU A 193 20.99 -5.99 6.55
N GLU A 194 21.61 -6.14 5.38
CA GLU A 194 21.88 -5.00 4.49
C GLU A 194 20.58 -4.40 3.96
N LEU A 195 19.57 -5.21 3.61
CA LEU A 195 18.24 -4.72 3.24
C LEU A 195 17.63 -3.91 4.38
N ALA A 196 17.62 -4.41 5.61
CA ALA A 196 17.10 -3.69 6.77
C ALA A 196 17.83 -2.35 7.00
N LYS A 197 19.15 -2.34 6.83
CA LYS A 197 19.96 -1.12 6.90
C LYS A 197 19.63 -0.13 5.79
N GLN A 198 19.47 -0.59 4.55
CA GLN A 198 19.08 0.29 3.44
C GLN A 198 17.66 0.81 3.60
N ILE A 199 16.74 0.03 4.17
CA ILE A 199 15.40 0.50 4.58
C ILE A 199 15.52 1.61 5.65
N ASP A 200 16.43 1.49 6.62
CA ASP A 200 16.70 2.53 7.63
C ASP A 200 17.29 3.81 7.01
N GLU A 201 18.19 3.68 6.03
CA GLU A 201 19.01 4.81 5.54
C GLU A 201 18.43 5.49 4.30
N TYR A 202 17.82 4.72 3.40
CA TYR A 202 17.34 5.21 2.11
C TYR A 202 15.88 5.66 2.14
N ILE A 203 15.02 4.96 2.87
CA ILE A 203 13.62 5.38 3.03
C ILE A 203 13.59 6.56 4.00
N PRO A 204 13.11 7.74 3.58
CA PRO A 204 13.10 8.92 4.42
C PRO A 204 12.16 8.72 5.60
N GLU A 205 12.49 9.36 6.73
CA GLU A 205 11.52 9.46 7.81
C GLU A 205 10.34 10.34 7.34
N PRO A 206 9.10 9.84 7.39
CA PRO A 206 7.96 10.55 6.85
C PRO A 206 7.58 11.73 7.75
N VAL A 207 7.40 12.90 7.15
CA VAL A 207 6.86 14.07 7.87
C VAL A 207 5.35 13.87 8.07
N ARG A 208 4.95 13.59 9.32
CA ARG A 208 3.57 13.31 9.68
C ARG A 208 2.79 14.61 9.90
N GLU A 209 1.64 14.75 9.24
CA GLU A 209 0.76 15.92 9.36
C GLU A 209 -0.16 15.82 10.60
N ILE A 210 0.44 15.70 11.78
CA ILE A 210 -0.26 15.44 13.04
C ILE A 210 -1.15 16.60 13.51
N ASP A 211 -0.90 17.83 13.06
CA ASP A 211 -1.66 19.02 13.46
C ASP A 211 -2.88 19.28 12.56
N LYS A 212 -3.09 18.46 11.52
CA LYS A 212 -4.27 18.54 10.66
C LYS A 212 -5.48 17.82 11.28
N PRO A 213 -6.70 18.07 10.78
CA PRO A 213 -7.87 17.30 11.18
C PRO A 213 -7.68 15.79 10.93
N PHE A 214 -8.06 14.96 11.91
CA PHE A 214 -7.99 13.51 11.83
C PHE A 214 -8.65 12.99 10.55
N LEU A 215 -7.94 12.12 9.82
CA LEU A 215 -8.47 11.36 8.70
C LEU A 215 -7.76 10.01 8.63
N MET A 216 -8.54 8.93 8.56
CA MET A 216 -8.06 7.56 8.44
C MET A 216 -8.95 6.79 7.44
N PRO A 217 -8.42 6.38 6.28
CA PRO A 217 -9.16 5.54 5.34
C PRO A 217 -9.39 4.14 5.93
N ILE A 218 -10.59 3.59 5.74
CA ILE A 218 -10.93 2.24 6.19
C ILE A 218 -10.43 1.22 5.18
N GLU A 219 -9.53 0.35 5.63
CA GLU A 219 -8.96 -0.76 4.87
C GLU A 219 -9.76 -2.05 5.10
N ASP A 220 -9.96 -2.42 6.36
CA ASP A 220 -10.66 -3.66 6.74
C ASP A 220 -11.53 -3.48 7.99
N ILE A 221 -12.44 -4.42 8.21
CA ILE A 221 -13.48 -4.35 9.24
C ILE A 221 -13.63 -5.70 9.94
N PHE A 222 -13.38 -5.67 11.24
CA PHE A 222 -13.51 -6.81 12.14
C PHE A 222 -14.68 -6.59 13.11
N SER A 223 -15.31 -7.68 13.51
CA SER A 223 -16.24 -7.68 14.62
C SER A 223 -15.59 -8.47 15.76
N ILE A 224 -15.41 -7.82 16.91
CA ILE A 224 -14.89 -8.47 18.11
C ILE A 224 -16.07 -8.75 19.02
N GLU A 225 -16.31 -10.05 19.27
CA GLU A 225 -17.37 -10.50 20.15
C GLU A 225 -17.26 -9.83 21.53
N GLY A 226 -18.36 -9.23 21.99
CA GLY A 226 -18.42 -8.52 23.27
C GLY A 226 -17.74 -7.14 23.31
N ARG A 227 -17.01 -6.70 22.26
CA ARG A 227 -16.42 -5.35 22.19
C ARG A 227 -17.09 -4.45 21.15
N GLY A 228 -17.41 -4.97 19.98
CA GLY A 228 -18.03 -4.20 18.88
C GLY A 228 -17.21 -4.22 17.58
N THR A 229 -17.48 -3.25 16.72
CA THR A 229 -16.85 -3.15 15.39
C THR A 229 -15.52 -2.41 15.46
N VAL A 230 -14.47 -3.06 14.97
CA VAL A 230 -13.14 -2.48 14.79
C VAL A 230 -12.91 -2.25 13.31
N VAL A 231 -12.47 -1.05 12.95
CA VAL A 231 -12.04 -0.74 11.60
C VAL A 231 -10.53 -0.49 11.59
N THR A 232 -9.83 -0.99 10.59
CA THR A 232 -8.37 -0.86 10.49
C THR A 232 -7.97 0.02 9.32
N GLY A 233 -6.79 0.61 9.44
CA GLY A 233 -6.14 1.36 8.37
C GLY A 233 -5.04 2.29 8.90
N ARG A 234 -4.25 2.84 7.99
CA ARG A 234 -3.27 3.88 8.31
C ARG A 234 -3.94 5.22 8.57
N ILE A 235 -3.63 5.85 9.70
CA ILE A 235 -4.02 7.24 9.95
C ILE A 235 -3.26 8.14 8.96
N GLU A 236 -3.98 8.79 8.04
CA GLU A 236 -3.37 9.60 6.98
C GLU A 236 -2.84 10.93 7.54
N ARG A 237 -3.64 11.58 8.40
CA ARG A 237 -3.31 12.86 9.02
C ARG A 237 -4.02 13.05 10.36
N GLY A 238 -3.51 13.99 11.15
CA GLY A 238 -4.05 14.34 12.45
C GLY A 238 -3.73 13.35 13.55
N LYS A 239 -4.52 13.43 14.63
CA LYS A 239 -4.48 12.54 15.80
C LYS A 239 -5.88 12.20 16.24
N ILE A 240 -6.04 11.08 16.93
CA ILE A 240 -7.30 10.63 17.50
C ILE A 240 -7.07 10.06 18.88
N LYS A 241 -7.93 10.41 19.83
CA LYS A 241 -7.90 9.88 21.21
C LYS A 241 -9.14 9.05 21.51
N ILE A 242 -9.00 8.17 22.49
CA ILE A 242 -10.15 7.47 23.07
C ILE A 242 -11.14 8.49 23.62
N ASN A 243 -12.44 8.24 23.38
CA ASN A 243 -13.59 9.09 23.68
C ASN A 243 -13.79 10.32 22.79
N GLU A 244 -13.01 10.50 21.71
CA GLU A 244 -13.29 11.55 20.72
C GLU A 244 -14.42 11.14 19.76
N GLU A 245 -15.23 12.13 19.37
CA GLU A 245 -16.28 11.98 18.35
C GLU A 245 -15.66 12.08 16.94
N ILE A 246 -16.08 11.20 16.05
CA ILE A 246 -15.67 11.15 14.65
C ILE A 246 -16.88 10.94 13.73
N GLU A 247 -16.68 11.18 12.43
CA GLU A 247 -17.60 10.85 11.37
C GLU A 247 -17.07 9.71 10.50
N VAL A 248 -17.94 8.79 10.12
CA VAL A 248 -17.71 7.81 9.05
C VAL A 248 -18.28 8.39 7.77
N VAL A 249 -17.42 8.68 6.78
CA VAL A 249 -17.75 9.47 5.59
C VAL A 249 -17.52 8.68 4.30
N GLY A 250 -18.45 8.79 3.34
CA GLY A 250 -18.38 8.17 2.02
C GLY A 250 -19.25 6.91 1.90
N LEU A 251 -19.60 6.52 0.66
CA LEU A 251 -20.42 5.38 0.21
C LEU A 251 -21.86 5.31 0.73
N LYS A 252 -22.07 5.57 2.02
CA LYS A 252 -23.33 5.62 2.75
C LYS A 252 -23.52 7.01 3.36
N ASP A 253 -24.69 7.23 3.97
CA ASP A 253 -24.94 8.45 4.74
C ASP A 253 -23.92 8.61 5.85
N THR A 254 -23.42 9.84 6.04
CA THR A 254 -22.43 10.14 7.06
C THR A 254 -23.01 9.91 8.45
N ARG A 255 -22.29 9.16 9.29
CA ARG A 255 -22.70 8.85 10.65
C ARG A 255 -21.65 9.28 11.66
N LYS A 256 -22.11 9.78 12.80
CA LYS A 256 -21.26 10.09 13.95
C LYS A 256 -21.12 8.88 14.85
N THR A 257 -19.93 8.71 15.42
CA THR A 257 -19.65 7.71 16.45
C THR A 257 -18.55 8.21 17.38
N VAL A 258 -18.24 7.45 18.42
CA VAL A 258 -17.20 7.75 19.40
C VAL A 258 -16.16 6.63 19.38
N VAL A 259 -14.89 7.01 19.37
CA VAL A 259 -13.78 6.07 19.49
C VAL A 259 -13.73 5.53 20.91
N THR A 260 -13.73 4.20 21.07
CA THR A 260 -13.74 3.53 22.39
C THR A 260 -12.48 2.73 22.67
N GLY A 261 -11.65 2.52 21.66
CA GLY A 261 -10.37 1.84 21.78
C GLY A 261 -9.53 2.11 20.54
N ILE A 262 -8.22 2.16 20.75
CA ILE A 262 -7.22 2.30 19.70
C ILE A 262 -6.18 1.21 19.98
N GLU A 263 -5.93 0.35 19.00
CA GLU A 263 -4.94 -0.72 19.10
C GLU A 263 -4.03 -0.72 17.87
N MET A 264 -2.77 -1.10 18.03
CA MET A 264 -1.80 -1.29 16.96
C MET A 264 -1.02 -2.56 17.27
N PHE A 265 -1.01 -3.53 16.36
CA PHE A 265 -0.37 -4.85 16.57
C PHE A 265 -0.76 -5.55 17.88
N ASN A 266 -2.06 -5.57 18.21
CA ASN A 266 -2.61 -6.11 19.46
C ASN A 266 -2.11 -5.42 20.74
N LYS A 267 -1.59 -4.19 20.63
CA LYS A 267 -1.16 -3.34 21.75
C LYS A 267 -2.05 -2.12 21.83
N SER A 268 -2.48 -1.74 23.03
CA SER A 268 -3.35 -0.59 23.24
C SER A 268 -2.58 0.74 23.14
N LEU A 269 -3.23 1.74 22.56
CA LEU A 269 -2.77 3.12 22.43
C LEU A 269 -3.74 4.07 23.13
N ASP A 270 -3.21 5.07 23.83
CA ASP A 270 -4.04 6.17 24.38
C ASP A 270 -4.40 7.20 23.29
N GLU A 271 -3.53 7.35 22.29
CA GLU A 271 -3.64 8.27 21.16
C GLU A 271 -3.06 7.60 19.91
N GLY A 272 -3.83 7.61 18.81
CA GLY A 272 -3.36 7.31 17.46
C GLY A 272 -2.92 8.58 16.75
N ILE A 273 -1.83 8.52 16.01
CA ILE A 273 -1.27 9.66 15.26
C ILE A 273 -1.08 9.29 13.78
N ALA A 274 -1.02 10.30 12.92
CA ALA A 274 -0.71 10.12 11.51
C ALA A 274 0.51 9.22 11.30
N GLY A 275 0.34 8.16 10.50
CA GLY A 275 1.33 7.13 10.22
C GLY A 275 1.07 5.79 10.90
N ASP A 276 0.29 5.72 11.98
CA ASP A 276 0.01 4.44 12.63
C ASP A 276 -0.95 3.58 11.79
N ASN A 277 -0.65 2.28 11.65
CA ASN A 277 -1.64 1.28 11.25
C ASN A 277 -2.43 0.86 12.49
N ALA A 278 -3.60 1.45 12.67
CA ALA A 278 -4.39 1.30 13.88
C ALA A 278 -5.72 0.58 13.62
N GLY A 279 -6.13 -0.24 14.58
CA GLY A 279 -7.51 -0.67 14.76
C GLY A 279 -8.26 0.30 15.66
N ILE A 280 -9.36 0.86 15.18
CA ILE A 280 -10.21 1.80 15.89
C ILE A 280 -11.54 1.14 16.23
N LEU A 281 -11.84 1.00 17.53
CA LEU A 281 -13.09 0.42 18.03
C LEU A 281 -14.18 1.49 18.06
N LEU A 282 -15.26 1.28 17.29
CA LEU A 282 -16.35 2.23 17.11
C LEU A 282 -17.54 1.91 18.00
N ARG A 283 -18.06 2.93 18.70
CA ARG A 283 -19.23 2.77 19.57
C ARG A 283 -20.53 2.67 18.75
N GLY A 284 -21.30 1.62 19.00
CA GLY A 284 -22.70 1.53 18.57
C GLY A 284 -22.91 1.32 17.06
N LEU A 285 -21.84 1.18 16.28
CA LEU A 285 -21.89 0.77 14.88
C LEU A 285 -21.66 -0.75 14.79
N LYS A 286 -22.40 -1.40 13.89
CA LYS A 286 -22.20 -2.80 13.53
C LYS A 286 -21.34 -2.91 12.28
N LYS A 287 -20.91 -4.13 11.95
CA LYS A 287 -20.08 -4.39 10.77
C LYS A 287 -20.75 -3.93 9.48
N GLU A 288 -22.07 -4.09 9.37
CA GLU A 288 -22.88 -3.68 8.21
C GLU A 288 -23.06 -2.15 8.08
N ASP A 289 -22.85 -1.39 9.15
CA ASP A 289 -22.97 0.07 9.15
C ASP A 289 -21.73 0.76 8.56
N VAL A 290 -20.61 0.05 8.48
CA VAL A 290 -19.33 0.53 7.95
C VAL A 290 -18.90 -0.29 6.75
N GLU A 291 -18.07 0.28 5.88
CA GLU A 291 -17.60 -0.38 4.66
C GLU A 291 -16.18 0.07 4.30
N ARG A 292 -15.41 -0.84 3.70
CA ARG A 292 -14.11 -0.50 3.09
C ARG A 292 -14.33 0.59 2.05
N GLY A 293 -13.42 1.56 2.01
CA GLY A 293 -13.54 2.72 1.13
C GLY A 293 -14.27 3.92 1.75
N GLN A 294 -14.85 3.79 2.94
CA GLN A 294 -15.18 4.95 3.76
C GLN A 294 -13.92 5.49 4.45
N VAL A 295 -14.02 6.69 5.03
CA VAL A 295 -12.97 7.25 5.90
C VAL A 295 -13.55 7.56 7.27
N LEU A 296 -12.75 7.39 8.31
CA LEU A 296 -12.98 8.03 9.60
C LEU A 296 -12.39 9.43 9.56
N ALA A 297 -13.14 10.44 9.96
CA ALA A 297 -12.68 11.82 9.93
C ALA A 297 -13.12 12.61 11.16
N LYS A 298 -12.37 13.68 11.47
CA LYS A 298 -12.84 14.70 12.41
C LYS A 298 -14.18 15.26 11.89
N PRO A 299 -15.21 15.45 12.75
CA PRO A 299 -16.52 15.89 12.29
C PRO A 299 -16.47 17.19 11.47
N GLY A 300 -17.11 17.19 10.31
CA GLY A 300 -17.17 18.32 9.38
C GLY A 300 -15.85 18.69 8.69
N SER A 301 -14.79 17.89 8.86
CA SER A 301 -13.48 18.19 8.25
C SER A 301 -13.32 17.74 6.80
N ILE A 302 -14.15 16.79 6.36
CA ILE A 302 -14.23 16.34 4.97
C ILE A 302 -15.68 15.98 4.66
N THR A 303 -16.13 16.29 3.45
CA THR A 303 -17.48 15.98 2.96
C THR A 303 -17.40 15.00 1.79
N PRO A 304 -18.40 14.13 1.62
CA PRO A 304 -18.40 13.20 0.51
C PRO A 304 -18.95 13.89 -0.76
N HIS A 305 -18.34 13.61 -1.90
CA HIS A 305 -18.63 14.24 -3.19
C HIS A 305 -18.86 13.20 -4.28
N THR A 306 -19.66 13.54 -5.29
CA THR A 306 -19.92 12.66 -6.45
C THR A 306 -19.27 13.19 -7.72
N ASP A 307 -19.08 14.51 -7.83
CA ASP A 307 -18.66 15.12 -9.09
C ASP A 307 -17.38 15.94 -8.89
N PHE A 308 -16.39 15.70 -9.75
CA PHE A 308 -15.12 16.42 -9.73
C PHE A 308 -14.52 16.57 -11.13
N GLU A 309 -13.61 17.52 -11.29
CA GLU A 309 -12.66 17.58 -12.41
C GLU A 309 -11.32 17.00 -11.95
N GLY A 310 -10.72 16.18 -12.79
CA GLY A 310 -9.40 15.61 -12.54
C GLY A 310 -8.53 15.69 -13.78
N GLU A 311 -7.25 15.99 -13.57
CA GLU A 311 -6.21 15.84 -14.58
C GLU A 311 -5.70 14.41 -14.52
N VAL A 312 -5.69 13.73 -15.68
CA VAL A 312 -5.42 12.29 -15.77
C VAL A 312 -4.44 12.02 -16.89
N TYR A 313 -3.37 11.31 -16.57
CA TYR A 313 -2.49 10.65 -17.53
C TYR A 313 -3.07 9.28 -17.89
N VAL A 314 -3.28 9.01 -19.18
CA VAL A 314 -3.81 7.74 -19.68
C VAL A 314 -2.64 6.83 -20.08
N LEU A 315 -2.56 5.65 -19.46
CA LEU A 315 -1.46 4.73 -19.65
C LEU A 315 -1.49 4.10 -21.05
N THR A 316 -0.31 4.00 -21.66
CA THR A 316 -0.07 3.33 -22.95
C THR A 316 -0.16 1.81 -22.82
N LYS A 317 -0.20 1.12 -23.96
CA LYS A 317 -0.13 -0.35 -24.02
C LYS A 317 1.14 -0.88 -23.35
N GLU A 318 2.26 -0.22 -23.60
CA GLU A 318 3.60 -0.60 -23.13
C GLU A 318 3.73 -0.45 -21.61
N GLU A 319 2.89 0.38 -20.99
CA GLU A 319 2.78 0.57 -19.55
C GLU A 319 1.74 -0.35 -18.89
N GLY A 320 1.12 -1.24 -19.67
CA GLY A 320 0.06 -2.15 -19.20
C GLY A 320 -1.35 -1.57 -19.24
N GLY A 321 -1.51 -0.37 -19.82
CA GLY A 321 -2.77 0.35 -19.95
C GLY A 321 -3.61 -0.07 -21.15
N ARG A 322 -4.16 0.94 -21.85
CA ARG A 322 -5.13 0.73 -22.93
C ARG A 322 -4.44 0.53 -24.27
N HIS A 323 -5.07 -0.26 -25.13
CA HIS A 323 -4.72 -0.37 -26.55
C HIS A 323 -5.54 0.58 -27.43
N THR A 324 -6.74 0.96 -26.99
CA THR A 324 -7.71 1.70 -27.78
C THR A 324 -8.15 2.98 -27.07
N PRO A 325 -8.50 4.04 -27.84
CA PRO A 325 -9.07 5.25 -27.30
C PRO A 325 -10.36 5.01 -26.50
N PHE A 326 -10.75 5.99 -25.70
CA PHE A 326 -12.08 6.05 -25.08
C PHE A 326 -12.76 7.41 -25.32
N PHE A 327 -14.07 7.44 -25.14
CA PHE A 327 -14.95 8.55 -25.48
C PHE A 327 -15.68 9.06 -24.24
N SER A 328 -16.37 10.20 -24.35
CA SER A 328 -17.30 10.65 -23.32
C SER A 328 -18.39 9.60 -23.06
N GLY A 329 -18.79 9.40 -21.80
CA GLY A 329 -19.67 8.31 -21.38
C GLY A 329 -18.94 7.04 -20.93
N TYR A 330 -17.60 7.06 -20.93
CA TYR A 330 -16.76 5.97 -20.47
C TYR A 330 -16.92 5.73 -18.96
N LYS A 331 -17.05 4.45 -18.55
CA LYS A 331 -17.40 4.07 -17.15
C LYS A 331 -16.38 3.15 -16.47
N PRO A 332 -15.16 3.63 -16.18
CA PRO A 332 -14.17 2.86 -15.46
C PRO A 332 -14.42 2.82 -13.94
N GLN A 333 -13.61 2.05 -13.23
CA GLN A 333 -13.48 2.10 -11.77
C GLN A 333 -12.44 3.14 -11.37
N PHE A 334 -12.78 3.99 -10.41
CA PHE A 334 -11.90 4.97 -9.79
C PHE A 334 -11.47 4.47 -8.41
N TYR A 335 -10.16 4.50 -8.16
CA TYR A 335 -9.54 4.11 -6.90
C TYR A 335 -9.06 5.37 -6.19
N ILE A 336 -9.70 5.72 -5.09
CA ILE A 336 -9.39 6.90 -4.27
C ILE A 336 -9.11 6.39 -2.86
N ARG A 337 -7.86 6.48 -2.39
CA ARG A 337 -7.44 5.86 -1.12
C ARG A 337 -7.79 4.36 -1.09
N THR A 338 -8.67 3.94 -0.18
CA THR A 338 -9.16 2.55 -0.04
C THR A 338 -10.47 2.30 -0.80
N THR A 339 -11.06 3.33 -1.41
CA THR A 339 -12.34 3.27 -2.13
C THR A 339 -12.14 2.81 -3.57
N ASP A 340 -12.95 1.88 -4.05
CA ASP A 340 -13.18 1.66 -5.47
C ASP A 340 -14.64 1.95 -5.84
N VAL A 341 -14.85 2.82 -6.83
CA VAL A 341 -16.19 3.25 -7.25
C VAL A 341 -16.25 3.46 -8.75
N THR A 342 -17.35 3.00 -9.38
CA THR A 342 -17.57 3.28 -10.81
C THR A 342 -17.83 4.78 -11.00
N GLY A 343 -17.20 5.39 -12.00
CA GLY A 343 -17.47 6.78 -12.36
C GLY A 343 -17.72 6.93 -13.86
N ASN A 344 -18.53 7.91 -14.23
CA ASN A 344 -18.80 8.28 -15.62
C ASN A 344 -17.92 9.46 -16.04
N VAL A 345 -17.14 9.28 -17.10
CA VAL A 345 -16.22 10.29 -17.63
C VAL A 345 -16.92 11.16 -18.66
N THR A 346 -16.81 12.48 -18.52
CA THR A 346 -17.25 13.47 -19.50
C THR A 346 -16.05 14.27 -19.99
N LEU A 347 -15.72 14.09 -21.27
CA LEU A 347 -14.62 14.81 -21.92
C LEU A 347 -14.95 16.30 -22.12
N PRO A 348 -13.94 17.18 -22.18
CA PRO A 348 -14.16 18.60 -22.46
C PRO A 348 -14.74 18.83 -23.86
N GLU A 349 -15.45 19.95 -24.05
CA GLU A 349 -16.00 20.31 -25.35
C GLU A 349 -14.90 20.38 -26.43
N GLY A 350 -15.20 19.87 -27.62
CA GLY A 350 -14.24 19.77 -28.72
C GLY A 350 -13.29 18.58 -28.64
N THR A 351 -13.31 17.78 -27.57
CA THR A 351 -12.53 16.54 -27.47
C THR A 351 -13.43 15.33 -27.71
N GLU A 352 -13.29 14.69 -28.88
CA GLU A 352 -14.08 13.51 -29.24
C GLU A 352 -13.62 12.25 -28.51
N MET A 353 -12.31 12.04 -28.42
CA MET A 353 -11.71 10.84 -27.83
C MET A 353 -10.38 11.15 -27.14
N VAL A 354 -9.99 10.28 -26.22
CA VAL A 354 -8.69 10.32 -25.53
C VAL A 354 -7.88 9.10 -25.94
N ILE A 355 -6.63 9.34 -26.33
CA ILE A 355 -5.73 8.31 -26.83
C ILE A 355 -4.79 7.87 -25.69
N PRO A 356 -4.42 6.58 -25.61
CA PRO A 356 -3.40 6.13 -24.65
C PRO A 356 -2.09 6.92 -24.82
N GLY A 357 -1.55 7.45 -23.72
CA GLY A 357 -0.40 8.35 -23.67
C GLY A 357 -0.76 9.83 -23.43
N ASP A 358 -2.04 10.21 -23.57
CA ASP A 358 -2.47 11.59 -23.36
C ASP A 358 -2.51 11.97 -21.87
N THR A 359 -2.23 13.24 -21.58
CA THR A 359 -2.62 13.89 -20.32
C THR A 359 -3.79 14.82 -20.61
N ILE A 360 -4.91 14.61 -19.91
CA ILE A 360 -6.15 15.37 -20.16
C ILE A 360 -6.87 15.68 -18.85
N THR A 361 -7.55 16.83 -18.81
CA THR A 361 -8.51 17.15 -17.75
C THR A 361 -9.93 16.80 -18.19
N PHE A 362 -10.66 16.01 -17.41
CA PHE A 362 -12.06 15.69 -17.66
C PHE A 362 -12.91 15.68 -16.38
N LYS A 363 -14.23 15.73 -16.55
CA LYS A 363 -15.20 15.62 -15.45
C LYS A 363 -15.53 14.16 -15.17
N VAL A 364 -15.71 13.84 -13.90
CA VAL A 364 -16.11 12.52 -13.42
C VAL A 364 -17.34 12.65 -12.54
N ALA A 365 -18.33 11.80 -12.79
CA ALA A 365 -19.50 11.62 -11.92
C ALA A 365 -19.50 10.19 -11.35
N LEU A 366 -19.20 10.05 -10.06
CA LEU A 366 -19.15 8.78 -9.33
C LEU A 366 -20.56 8.26 -9.04
N LEU A 367 -20.73 6.93 -9.06
CA LEU A 367 -22.02 6.30 -8.74
C LEU A 367 -22.39 6.37 -7.26
N ALA A 368 -21.41 6.61 -6.38
CA ALA A 368 -21.59 6.77 -4.95
C ALA A 368 -20.74 7.95 -4.44
N PRO A 369 -21.16 8.65 -3.38
CA PRO A 369 -20.43 9.79 -2.85
C PRO A 369 -19.16 9.30 -2.13
N VAL A 370 -18.01 9.90 -2.38
CA VAL A 370 -16.71 9.50 -1.81
C VAL A 370 -16.06 10.66 -1.08
N ALA A 371 -15.36 10.40 0.02
CA ALA A 371 -14.61 11.41 0.73
C ALA A 371 -13.47 11.96 -0.16
N LEU A 372 -13.67 13.17 -0.68
CA LEU A 372 -12.83 13.79 -1.69
C LEU A 372 -12.42 15.19 -1.26
N GLU A 373 -11.21 15.58 -1.66
CA GLU A 373 -10.68 16.92 -1.48
C GLU A 373 -9.79 17.27 -2.67
N MET A 374 -9.59 18.56 -2.93
CA MET A 374 -8.65 19.00 -3.97
C MET A 374 -7.28 18.38 -3.76
N LYS A 375 -6.59 18.05 -4.86
CA LYS A 375 -5.28 17.38 -4.90
C LYS A 375 -5.29 15.92 -4.42
N SER A 376 -6.44 15.33 -4.13
CA SER A 376 -6.55 13.89 -3.93
C SER A 376 -6.07 13.15 -5.18
N ARG A 377 -5.15 12.20 -5.04
CA ARG A 377 -4.72 11.33 -6.13
C ARG A 377 -5.69 10.17 -6.31
N PHE A 378 -5.83 9.69 -7.54
CA PHE A 378 -6.65 8.53 -7.85
C PHE A 378 -6.07 7.73 -9.02
N ALA A 379 -6.37 6.43 -9.06
CA ALA A 379 -6.10 5.58 -10.21
C ALA A 379 -7.40 5.22 -10.94
N VAL A 380 -7.33 5.05 -12.26
CA VAL A 380 -8.45 4.66 -13.12
C VAL A 380 -8.19 3.26 -13.66
N ARG A 381 -9.16 2.35 -13.54
CA ARG A 381 -9.00 0.95 -13.92
C ARG A 381 -10.20 0.38 -14.66
N GLU A 382 -9.92 -0.55 -15.56
CA GLU A 382 -10.93 -1.31 -16.31
C GLU A 382 -10.39 -2.71 -16.62
N GLY A 383 -11.28 -3.72 -16.52
CA GLY A 383 -10.95 -5.08 -16.98
C GLY A 383 -9.70 -5.68 -16.32
N GLY A 384 -9.46 -5.33 -15.05
CA GLY A 384 -8.28 -5.77 -14.30
C GLY A 384 -6.99 -4.98 -14.57
N LYS A 385 -7.01 -3.99 -15.47
CA LYS A 385 -5.83 -3.19 -15.83
C LYS A 385 -5.91 -1.78 -15.27
N THR A 386 -4.76 -1.23 -14.90
CA THR A 386 -4.62 0.21 -14.63
C THR A 386 -4.55 0.95 -15.95
N ILE A 387 -5.47 1.88 -16.19
CA ILE A 387 -5.58 2.59 -17.48
C ILE A 387 -5.28 4.08 -17.38
N GLY A 388 -5.30 4.64 -16.17
CA GLY A 388 -5.00 6.05 -15.97
C GLY A 388 -4.60 6.34 -14.53
N SER A 389 -3.90 7.44 -14.35
CA SER A 389 -3.64 8.02 -13.03
C SER A 389 -3.94 9.50 -13.05
N GLY A 390 -4.56 10.00 -12.00
CA GLY A 390 -4.97 11.39 -11.96
C GLY A 390 -4.94 12.02 -10.59
N VAL A 391 -5.19 13.33 -10.61
CA VAL A 391 -5.31 14.17 -9.43
C VAL A 391 -6.57 15.02 -9.54
N VAL A 392 -7.32 15.11 -8.45
CA VAL A 392 -8.50 15.97 -8.37
C VAL A 392 -8.06 17.43 -8.43
N THR A 393 -8.50 18.14 -9.46
CA THR A 393 -8.19 19.56 -9.66
C THR A 393 -9.29 20.47 -9.12
N LYS A 394 -10.55 20.00 -9.10
CA LYS A 394 -11.70 20.76 -8.62
C LYS A 394 -12.84 19.85 -8.17
N ILE A 395 -13.48 20.20 -7.05
CA ILE A 395 -14.73 19.58 -6.59
C ILE A 395 -15.91 20.34 -7.18
N ILE A 396 -16.87 19.62 -7.76
CA ILE A 396 -18.08 20.20 -8.36
C ILE A 396 -19.28 20.03 -7.43
N LYS A 397 -19.50 18.82 -6.92
CA LYS A 397 -20.69 18.46 -6.13
C LYS A 397 -20.35 17.45 -5.05
#